data_AF-A0A0R0AD81-F1
#
_entry.id   AF-A0A0R0AD81-F1
#
_cell.length_a   1.000
_cell.length_b   1.000
_cell.length_c   1.000
_cell.angle_alpha   90.00
_cell.angle_beta   90.00
_cell.angle_gamma   90.00
#
_symmetry.space_group_name_H-M   'P 1'
#
loop_
_entity.id
_entity.type
_entity.pdbx_description
1 polymer ?
#
loop_
_entity_poly.entity_id
_entity_poly.type
_entity_poly.pdbx_seq_one_letter_code
_entity_poly.pdbx_strand_id
1 'polypeptide(L)'
;MPAPLDETTGALPPAAAIAPPAWSSLDEAARQDARARYAAWRALDDGERARIRQSQARLAALPPDQQQALRTRFDAMDQMYRDGWRLGPQLGRHYAGLQPMFGYVPQAQRGQVLDLLHALDDAQLGQLSVISQRTAPQDRARVRDDLLAQPAAARARWLSTHLAR
;
A
#
# COMPACT_ATOMS: atom_id res chain seq x y z
N MET A 1 23.52 19.62 59.78
CA MET A 1 22.15 19.54 59.23
C MET A 1 22.23 19.69 57.72
N PRO A 2 22.34 18.59 56.93
CA PRO A 2 22.26 18.69 55.48
C PRO A 2 20.79 18.62 55.02
N ALA A 3 20.45 19.46 54.04
CA ALA A 3 19.12 19.56 53.44
C ALA A 3 18.72 18.27 52.68
N PRO A 4 17.43 17.91 52.62
CA PRO A 4 16.97 16.76 51.85
C PRO A 4 17.04 17.03 50.34
N LEU A 5 17.44 15.99 49.61
CA LEU A 5 17.41 15.90 48.16
C LEU A 5 15.94 15.81 47.72
N ASP A 6 15.45 16.79 46.95
CA ASP A 6 14.22 16.63 46.19
C ASP A 6 14.49 15.67 45.02
N GLU A 7 14.18 14.39 45.24
CA GLU A 7 13.91 13.42 44.16
C GLU A 7 12.63 13.85 43.42
N THR A 8 12.76 14.81 42.51
CA THR A 8 11.73 14.97 41.48
C THR A 8 11.94 13.86 40.46
N THR A 9 11.17 12.79 40.66
CA THR A 9 10.90 11.78 39.63
C THR A 9 10.32 12.53 38.43
N GLY A 10 11.15 12.78 37.43
CA GLY A 10 10.74 13.32 36.14
C GLY A 10 9.85 12.29 35.45
N ALA A 11 8.56 12.32 35.75
CA ALA A 11 7.54 11.65 34.96
C ALA A 11 7.64 12.23 33.54
N LEU A 12 8.19 11.42 32.64
CA LEU A 12 8.21 11.72 31.20
C LEU A 12 6.76 12.02 30.77
N PRO A 13 6.50 13.15 30.09
CA PRO A 13 5.17 13.40 29.57
C PRO A 13 4.77 12.26 28.61
N PRO A 14 3.50 11.84 28.58
CA PRO A 14 3.05 10.89 27.57
C PRO A 14 3.40 11.47 26.19
N ALA A 15 4.07 10.67 25.36
CA ALA A 15 4.38 11.05 23.99
C ALA A 15 3.08 11.53 23.33
N ALA A 16 2.97 12.84 23.12
CA ALA A 16 1.80 13.44 22.52
C ALA A 16 1.69 12.88 21.10
N ALA A 17 0.75 11.97 20.88
CA ALA A 17 0.36 11.59 19.54
C ALA A 17 -0.02 12.88 18.83
N ILE A 18 0.77 13.27 17.83
CA ILE A 18 0.54 14.50 17.07
C ILE A 18 -0.85 14.35 16.44
N ALA A 19 -1.83 15.10 16.97
CA ALA A 19 -3.16 15.13 16.40
C ALA A 19 -3.03 15.63 14.96
N PRO A 20 -3.70 14.97 13.99
CA PRO A 20 -3.65 15.45 12.62
C PRO A 20 -4.17 16.90 12.56
N PRO A 21 -3.56 17.76 11.73
CA PRO A 21 -3.99 19.15 11.60
C PRO A 21 -5.47 19.22 11.21
N ALA A 22 -6.16 20.26 11.68
CA ALA A 22 -7.57 20.48 11.35
C ALA A 22 -7.74 20.61 9.83
N TRP A 23 -8.81 20.04 9.27
CA TRP A 23 -9.08 20.06 7.82
C TRP A 23 -9.04 21.49 7.23
N SER A 24 -9.52 22.47 7.99
CA SER A 24 -9.55 23.88 7.61
C SER A 24 -8.15 24.49 7.46
N SER A 25 -7.12 23.96 8.13
CA SER A 25 -5.74 24.46 8.03
C SER A 25 -4.90 23.76 6.95
N LEU A 26 -5.45 22.77 6.25
CA LEU A 26 -4.76 22.11 5.13
C LEU A 26 -4.77 23.00 3.89
N ASP A 27 -3.65 23.04 3.17
CA ASP A 27 -3.58 23.59 1.82
C ASP A 27 -4.28 22.67 0.80
N GLU A 28 -4.45 23.15 -0.44
CA GLU A 28 -5.19 22.39 -1.46
C GLU A 28 -4.51 21.06 -1.82
N ALA A 29 -3.18 21.03 -1.85
CA ALA A 29 -2.42 19.81 -2.14
C ALA A 29 -2.63 18.74 -1.05
N ALA A 30 -2.58 19.13 0.22
CA ALA A 30 -2.82 18.24 1.35
C ALA A 30 -4.29 17.77 1.42
N ARG A 31 -5.26 18.63 1.05
CA ARG A 31 -6.67 18.23 0.93
C ARG A 31 -6.88 17.21 -0.19
N GLN A 32 -6.25 17.40 -1.34
CA GLN A 32 -6.33 16.46 -2.46
C GLN A 32 -5.72 15.11 -2.10
N ASP A 33 -4.55 15.11 -1.49
CA ASP A 33 -3.90 13.89 -1.02
C ASP A 33 -4.74 13.16 0.05
N ALA A 34 -5.33 13.89 1.01
CA ALA A 34 -6.23 13.30 2.01
C ALA A 34 -7.48 12.68 1.37
N ARG A 35 -8.08 13.34 0.37
CA ARG A 35 -9.21 12.78 -0.41
C ARG A 35 -8.81 11.51 -1.15
N ALA A 36 -7.63 11.50 -1.78
CA ALA A 36 -7.11 10.34 -2.49
C ALA A 36 -6.89 9.15 -1.54
N ARG A 37 -6.30 9.37 -0.37
CA ARG A 37 -6.11 8.35 0.67
C ARG A 37 -7.44 7.80 1.18
N TYR A 38 -8.42 8.68 1.38
CA TYR A 38 -9.76 8.25 1.80
C TYR A 38 -10.48 7.43 0.73
N ALA A 39 -10.39 7.83 -0.54
CA ALA A 39 -10.96 7.07 -1.65
C ALA A 39 -10.31 5.67 -1.76
N ALA A 40 -8.98 5.60 -1.62
CA ALA A 40 -8.25 4.35 -1.60
C ALA A 40 -8.69 3.44 -0.43
N TRP A 41 -8.79 3.98 0.79
CA TRP A 41 -9.30 3.26 1.96
C TRP A 41 -10.71 2.69 1.74
N ARG A 42 -11.60 3.46 1.08
CA ARG A 42 -12.97 3.04 0.78
C ARG A 42 -13.05 1.92 -0.25
N ALA A 43 -12.05 1.81 -1.13
CA ALA A 43 -11.98 0.78 -2.17
C ALA A 43 -11.48 -0.58 -1.66
N LEU A 44 -10.74 -0.61 -0.55
CA LEU A 44 -10.26 -1.86 0.06
C LEU A 44 -11.41 -2.73 0.56
N ASP A 45 -11.26 -4.05 0.51
CA ASP A 45 -12.23 -4.95 1.15
C ASP A 45 -12.14 -4.91 2.69
N ASP A 46 -13.11 -5.52 3.38
CA ASP A 46 -13.15 -5.51 4.85
C ASP A 46 -11.97 -6.27 5.49
N GLY A 47 -11.46 -7.30 4.83
CA GLY A 47 -10.30 -8.07 5.27
C GLY A 47 -9.02 -7.25 5.21
N GLU A 48 -8.79 -6.52 4.12
CA GLU A 48 -7.68 -5.58 3.95
C GLU A 48 -7.77 -4.44 4.96
N ARG A 49 -8.95 -3.86 5.16
CA ARG A 49 -9.16 -2.82 6.20
C ARG A 49 -8.88 -3.37 7.61
N ALA A 50 -9.25 -4.62 7.90
CA ALA A 50 -8.93 -5.27 9.17
C ALA A 50 -7.42 -5.46 9.33
N ARG A 51 -6.71 -5.90 8.28
CA ARG A 51 -5.25 -6.03 8.28
C ARG A 51 -4.55 -4.69 8.53
N ILE A 52 -5.01 -3.60 7.91
CA ILE A 52 -4.46 -2.26 8.15
C ILE A 52 -4.69 -1.82 9.60
N ARG A 53 -5.89 -2.02 10.16
CA ARG A 53 -6.19 -1.71 11.57
C ARG A 53 -5.29 -2.51 12.52
N GLN A 54 -5.06 -3.79 12.22
CA GLN A 54 -4.15 -4.62 13.00
C GLN A 54 -2.70 -4.13 12.92
N SER A 55 -2.23 -3.75 11.74
CA SER A 55 -0.89 -3.16 11.55
C SER A 55 -0.75 -1.82 12.28
N GLN A 56 -1.79 -0.98 12.27
CA GLN A 56 -1.82 0.27 13.04
C GLN A 56 -1.67 -0.01 14.54
N ALA A 57 -2.40 -0.98 15.09
CA ALA A 57 -2.29 -1.35 16.50
C ALA A 57 -0.88 -1.84 16.86
N ARG A 58 -0.24 -2.63 15.99
CA ARG A 58 1.15 -3.07 16.17
C ARG A 58 2.12 -1.90 16.12
N LEU A 59 1.96 -0.98 15.18
CA LEU A 59 2.80 0.22 15.07
C LEU A 59 2.68 1.10 16.32
N ALA A 60 1.45 1.30 16.81
CA ALA A 60 1.19 2.10 18.01
C ALA A 60 1.78 1.48 19.29
N ALA A 61 1.98 0.16 19.31
CA ALA A 61 2.64 -0.55 20.41
C ALA A 61 4.17 -0.46 20.37
N LEU A 62 4.78 0.02 19.28
CA LEU A 62 6.24 0.17 19.20
C LEU A 62 6.71 1.40 19.99
N PRO A 63 7.96 1.41 20.49
CA PRO A 63 8.57 2.60 21.06
C PRO A 63 8.58 3.79 20.07
N PRO A 64 8.48 5.04 20.54
CA PRO A 64 8.42 6.22 19.68
C PRO A 64 9.57 6.31 18.66
N ASP A 65 10.80 5.96 19.07
CA ASP A 65 11.97 5.97 18.18
C ASP A 65 11.83 4.97 17.03
N GLN A 66 11.24 3.80 17.28
CA GLN A 66 10.99 2.80 16.26
C GLN A 66 9.86 3.23 15.32
N GLN A 67 8.81 3.85 15.85
CA GLN A 67 7.75 4.43 15.04
C GLN A 67 8.31 5.52 14.11
N GLN A 68 9.14 6.41 14.64
CA GLN A 68 9.78 7.47 13.88
C GLN A 68 10.72 6.90 12.81
N ALA A 69 11.53 5.89 13.14
CA ALA A 69 12.40 5.24 12.17
C ALA A 69 11.62 4.60 11.01
N LEU A 70 10.49 3.94 11.29
CA LEU A 70 9.61 3.39 10.26
C LEU A 70 8.98 4.50 9.40
N ARG A 71 8.57 5.61 10.03
CA ARG A 71 8.01 6.75 9.31
C ARG A 71 9.03 7.38 8.37
N THR A 72 10.25 7.64 8.84
CA THR A 72 11.34 8.17 8.02
C THR A 72 11.68 7.24 6.86
N ARG A 73 11.73 5.93 7.10
CA ARG A 73 11.95 4.95 6.02
C ARG A 73 10.85 5.02 4.96
N PHE A 74 9.59 5.10 5.38
CA PHE A 74 8.46 5.23 4.46
C PHE A 74 8.51 6.54 3.68
N ASP A 75 8.80 7.67 4.34
CA ASP A 75 8.86 8.97 3.69
C ASP A 75 10.04 9.08 2.71
N ALA A 76 11.13 8.33 2.94
CA ALA A 76 12.26 8.19 2.04
C ALA A 76 11.98 7.28 0.82
N MET A 77 10.87 6.55 0.79
CA MET A 77 10.49 5.75 -0.38
C MET A 77 10.09 6.64 -1.54
N ASP A 78 10.46 6.20 -2.75
CA ASP A 78 10.02 6.85 -3.98
C ASP A 78 8.47 6.91 -4.06
N GLN A 79 7.95 7.97 -4.67
CA GLN A 79 6.51 8.20 -4.79
C GLN A 79 5.79 7.02 -5.45
N MET A 80 6.40 6.39 -6.45
CA MET A 80 5.84 5.21 -7.11
C MET A 80 5.54 4.08 -6.11
N TYR A 81 6.46 3.81 -5.19
CA TYR A 81 6.26 2.77 -4.19
C TYR A 81 5.20 3.18 -3.16
N ARG A 82 5.22 4.44 -2.71
CA ARG A 82 4.22 4.97 -1.77
C ARG A 82 2.81 4.94 -2.35
N ASP A 83 2.67 5.23 -3.64
CA ASP A 83 1.40 5.15 -4.35
C ASP A 83 0.92 3.69 -4.50
N GLY A 84 1.83 2.75 -4.73
CA GLY A 84 1.52 1.32 -4.72
C GLY A 84 0.86 0.85 -3.41
N TRP A 85 1.34 1.34 -2.26
CA TRP A 85 0.75 1.02 -0.96
C TRP A 85 -0.66 1.58 -0.75
N ARG A 86 -1.09 2.57 -1.55
CA ARG A 86 -2.48 3.06 -1.53
C ARG A 86 -3.45 2.01 -2.06
N LEU A 87 -2.99 1.08 -2.89
CA LEU A 87 -3.82 0.02 -3.46
C LEU A 87 -4.17 -1.10 -2.47
N GLY A 88 -3.62 -1.05 -1.26
CA GLY A 88 -3.79 -2.07 -0.23
C GLY A 88 -2.47 -2.77 0.10
N PRO A 89 -2.37 -3.41 1.28
CA PRO A 89 -1.12 -4.00 1.76
C PRO A 89 -0.66 -5.19 0.91
N GLN A 90 -1.60 -5.90 0.29
CA GLN A 90 -1.29 -7.04 -0.58
C GLN A 90 -0.70 -6.55 -1.91
N LEU A 91 -1.40 -5.65 -2.61
CA LEU A 91 -0.92 -5.08 -3.88
C LEU A 91 0.33 -4.22 -3.72
N GLY A 92 0.42 -3.43 -2.64
CA GLY A 92 1.57 -2.55 -2.38
C GLY A 92 2.90 -3.30 -2.32
N ARG A 93 2.91 -4.52 -1.78
CA ARG A 93 4.11 -5.38 -1.73
C ARG A 93 4.60 -5.81 -3.12
N HIS A 94 3.66 -6.05 -4.04
CA HIS A 94 3.95 -6.54 -5.40
C HIS A 94 4.04 -5.40 -6.43
N TYR A 95 3.64 -4.19 -6.06
CA TYR A 95 3.43 -3.09 -7.01
C TYR A 95 4.65 -2.78 -7.88
N ALA A 96 5.86 -2.84 -7.32
CA ALA A 96 7.08 -2.61 -8.09
C ALA A 96 7.26 -3.60 -9.26
N GLY A 97 6.87 -4.87 -9.07
CA GLY A 97 6.89 -5.87 -10.14
C GLY A 97 5.71 -5.77 -11.10
N LEU A 98 4.57 -5.26 -10.62
CA LEU A 98 3.38 -5.00 -11.44
C LEU A 98 3.50 -3.70 -12.26
N GLN A 99 4.34 -2.76 -11.85
CA GLN A 99 4.42 -1.43 -12.45
C GLN A 99 4.71 -1.43 -13.95
N PRO A 100 5.60 -2.27 -14.51
CA PRO A 100 5.84 -2.28 -15.95
C PRO A 100 4.55 -2.49 -16.76
N MET A 101 3.69 -3.41 -16.34
CA MET A 101 2.45 -3.76 -17.04
C MET A 101 1.24 -2.90 -16.64
N PHE A 102 1.20 -2.41 -15.40
CA PHE A 102 0.02 -1.76 -14.82
C PHE A 102 0.25 -0.29 -14.42
N GLY A 103 1.47 0.26 -14.60
CA GLY A 103 1.77 1.67 -14.35
C GLY A 103 1.01 2.61 -15.28
N TYR A 104 0.58 2.12 -16.44
CA TYR A 104 -0.37 2.82 -17.31
C TYR A 104 -1.51 1.88 -17.72
N VAL A 105 -2.70 2.18 -17.19
CA VAL A 105 -3.96 1.52 -17.53
C VAL A 105 -4.95 2.58 -18.04
N PRO A 106 -5.58 2.39 -19.22
CA PRO A 106 -6.61 3.28 -19.74
C PRO A 106 -7.75 3.47 -18.73
N GLN A 107 -8.29 4.68 -18.61
CA GLN A 107 -9.33 5.01 -17.61
C GLN A 107 -10.50 4.02 -17.63
N ALA A 108 -10.94 3.60 -18.82
CA ALA A 108 -12.03 2.65 -18.99
C ALA A 108 -11.75 1.25 -18.41
N GLN A 109 -10.48 0.81 -18.38
CA GLN A 109 -10.08 -0.50 -17.86
C GLN A 109 -9.67 -0.47 -16.38
N ARG A 110 -9.46 0.72 -15.78
CA ARG A 110 -8.87 0.84 -14.41
C ARG A 110 -9.66 0.08 -13.36
N GLY A 111 -10.99 0.21 -13.35
CA GLY A 111 -11.84 -0.49 -12.39
C GLY A 111 -11.69 -2.01 -12.50
N GLN A 112 -11.87 -2.55 -13.71
CA GLN A 112 -11.78 -3.99 -13.97
C GLN A 112 -10.40 -4.58 -13.65
N VAL A 113 -9.33 -3.82 -13.92
CA VAL A 113 -7.96 -4.23 -13.57
C VAL A 113 -7.76 -4.25 -12.07
N LEU A 114 -8.23 -3.24 -11.33
CA LEU A 114 -8.12 -3.22 -9.87
C LEU A 114 -8.90 -4.38 -9.24
N ASP A 115 -10.15 -4.60 -9.66
CA ASP A 115 -10.96 -5.72 -9.19
C ASP A 115 -10.28 -7.06 -9.46
N LEU A 116 -9.64 -7.21 -10.62
CA LEU A 116 -8.86 -8.40 -10.95
C LEU A 116 -7.67 -8.56 -10.00
N LEU A 117 -6.88 -7.50 -9.79
CA LEU A 117 -5.70 -7.53 -8.94
C LEU A 117 -6.05 -7.83 -7.48
N HIS A 118 -7.13 -7.26 -6.95
CA HIS A 118 -7.63 -7.56 -5.60
C HIS A 118 -8.16 -8.99 -5.45
N ALA A 119 -8.65 -9.60 -6.53
CA ALA A 119 -9.11 -10.99 -6.52
C ALA A 119 -7.97 -12.03 -6.59
N LEU A 120 -6.74 -11.63 -6.92
CA LEU A 120 -5.59 -12.55 -6.96
C LEU A 120 -5.00 -12.74 -5.56
N ASP A 121 -4.59 -13.96 -5.24
CA ASP A 121 -3.85 -14.26 -4.01
C ASP A 121 -2.37 -13.82 -4.09
N ASP A 122 -1.64 -13.92 -2.97
CA ASP A 122 -0.23 -13.49 -2.89
C ASP A 122 0.69 -14.26 -3.85
N ALA A 123 0.44 -15.56 -4.05
CA ALA A 123 1.23 -16.37 -4.97
C ALA A 123 0.97 -15.95 -6.42
N GLN A 124 -0.30 -15.76 -6.79
CA GLN A 124 -0.72 -15.30 -8.12
C GLN A 124 -0.19 -13.90 -8.43
N LEU A 125 -0.18 -12.98 -7.47
CA LEU A 125 0.42 -11.65 -7.62
C LEU A 125 1.95 -11.70 -7.81
N GLY A 126 2.62 -12.63 -7.12
CA GLY A 126 4.04 -12.91 -7.35
C GLY A 126 4.31 -13.43 -8.76
N GLN A 127 3.48 -14.35 -9.25
CA GLN A 127 3.56 -14.86 -10.62
C GLN A 127 3.32 -13.75 -11.65
N LEU A 128 2.28 -12.94 -11.46
CA LEU A 128 1.95 -11.82 -12.33
C LEU A 128 3.05 -10.76 -12.36
N SER A 129 3.73 -10.51 -11.24
CA SER A 129 4.87 -9.60 -11.16
C SER A 129 6.03 -10.06 -12.06
N VAL A 130 6.33 -11.36 -12.07
CA VAL A 130 7.37 -11.92 -12.96
C VAL A 130 6.95 -11.80 -14.43
N ILE A 131 5.69 -12.11 -14.75
CA ILE A 131 5.14 -11.95 -16.11
C ILE A 131 5.25 -10.48 -16.56
N SER A 132 4.82 -9.54 -15.72
CA SER A 132 4.85 -8.10 -15.98
C SER A 132 6.27 -7.61 -16.31
N GLN A 133 7.28 -8.07 -15.54
CA GLN A 133 8.69 -7.70 -15.78
C GLN A 133 9.25 -8.28 -17.08
N ARG A 134 8.82 -9.48 -17.47
CA ARG A 134 9.28 -10.15 -18.71
C ARG A 134 8.55 -9.68 -19.96
N THR A 135 7.37 -9.10 -19.81
CA THR A 135 6.53 -8.69 -20.94
C THR A 135 7.08 -7.41 -21.57
N ALA A 136 7.48 -7.51 -22.85
CA ALA A 136 7.96 -6.38 -23.63
C ALA A 136 6.90 -5.27 -23.72
N PRO A 137 7.28 -3.98 -23.75
CA PRO A 137 6.34 -2.85 -23.73
C PRO A 137 5.17 -2.96 -24.71
N GLN A 138 5.45 -3.40 -25.94
CA GLN A 138 4.46 -3.58 -27.01
C GLN A 138 3.43 -4.70 -26.74
N ASP A 139 3.78 -5.71 -25.94
CA ASP A 139 2.91 -6.85 -25.64
C ASP A 139 2.06 -6.63 -24.38
N ARG A 140 2.40 -5.63 -23.54
CA ARG A 140 1.75 -5.43 -22.22
C ARG A 140 0.25 -5.24 -22.31
N ALA A 141 -0.22 -4.47 -23.29
CA ALA A 141 -1.64 -4.25 -23.50
C ALA A 141 -2.35 -5.57 -23.85
N ARG A 142 -1.79 -6.33 -24.79
CA ARG A 142 -2.32 -7.64 -25.20
C ARG A 142 -2.37 -8.63 -24.04
N VAL A 143 -1.28 -8.78 -23.29
CA VAL A 143 -1.22 -9.70 -22.14
C VAL A 143 -2.21 -9.28 -21.04
N ARG A 144 -2.44 -7.97 -20.86
CA ARG A 144 -3.43 -7.46 -19.90
C ARG A 144 -4.84 -7.80 -20.35
N ASP A 145 -5.16 -7.58 -21.62
CA ASP A 145 -6.47 -7.90 -22.18
C ASP A 145 -6.73 -9.42 -22.13
N ASP A 146 -5.72 -10.24 -22.45
CA ASP A 146 -5.77 -11.70 -22.36
C ASP A 146 -6.07 -12.17 -20.92
N LEU A 147 -5.44 -11.53 -19.92
CA LEU A 147 -5.67 -11.80 -18.50
C LEU A 147 -7.07 -11.36 -18.05
N LEU A 148 -7.53 -10.18 -18.46
CA LEU A 148 -8.88 -9.67 -18.16
C LEU A 148 -9.98 -10.55 -18.75
N ALA A 149 -9.72 -11.18 -19.90
CA ALA A 149 -10.63 -12.13 -20.52
C ALA A 149 -10.71 -13.49 -19.79
N GLN A 150 -9.78 -13.80 -18.88
CA GLN A 150 -9.81 -15.06 -18.15
C GLN A 150 -10.88 -15.07 -17.06
N PRO A 151 -11.75 -16.10 -17.03
CA PRO A 151 -12.66 -16.31 -15.90
C PRO A 151 -11.85 -16.59 -14.63
N ALA A 152 -12.38 -16.19 -13.46
CA ALA A 152 -11.67 -16.28 -12.18
C ALA A 152 -11.04 -17.66 -11.92
N ALA A 153 -11.78 -18.74 -12.20
CA ALA A 153 -11.33 -20.11 -12.03
C ALA A 153 -10.15 -20.52 -12.95
N ALA A 154 -9.96 -19.85 -14.08
CA ALA A 154 -8.89 -20.16 -15.04
C ALA A 154 -7.61 -19.35 -14.82
N ARG A 155 -7.66 -18.26 -14.03
CA ARG A 155 -6.54 -17.32 -13.87
C ARG A 155 -5.28 -17.98 -13.33
N ALA A 156 -5.39 -18.85 -12.33
CA ALA A 156 -4.25 -19.56 -11.76
C ALA A 156 -3.50 -20.39 -12.83
N ARG A 157 -4.25 -21.12 -13.67
CA ARG A 157 -3.68 -21.92 -14.77
C ARG A 157 -3.09 -21.03 -15.87
N TRP A 158 -3.73 -19.92 -16.18
CA TRP A 158 -3.21 -18.95 -17.15
C TRP A 158 -1.86 -18.40 -16.70
N LEU A 159 -1.75 -17.97 -15.44
CA LEU A 159 -0.51 -17.45 -14.85
C LEU A 159 0.61 -18.49 -14.88
N SER A 160 0.33 -19.72 -14.46
CA SER A 160 1.33 -20.79 -14.47
C SER A 160 1.82 -21.12 -15.89
N THR A 161 0.93 -21.09 -16.88
CA THR A 161 1.26 -21.36 -18.28
C THR A 161 2.12 -20.24 -18.87
N HIS A 162 1.83 -18.98 -18.54
CA HIS A 162 2.63 -17.84 -19.02
C HIS A 162 4.01 -17.75 -18.37
N LEU A 163 4.18 -18.22 -17.14
CA LEU A 163 5.49 -18.28 -16.50
C LEU A 163 6.45 -19.31 -17.10
N ALA A 164 5.89 -20.38 -17.67
CA ALA A 164 6.66 -21.46 -18.28
C ALA A 164 7.14 -21.13 -19.71
N ARG A 165 6.72 -20.00 -20.26
CA ARG A 165 7.16 -19.48 -21.57
C ARG A 165 8.34 -18.53 -21.40
#